data_AF-A0A9E0V638-F1
#
_entry.id   AF-A0A9E0V638-F1
#
_cell.length_a   1.000
_cell.length_b   1.000
_cell.length_c   1.000
_cell.angle_alpha   90.00
_cell.angle_beta   90.00
_cell.angle_gamma   90.00
#
_symmetry.space_group_name_H-M   'P 1'
#
loop_
_entity.id
_entity.type
_entity.pdbx_description
1 polymer ?
#
loop_
_entity_poly.entity_id
_entity_poly.type
_entity_poly.pdbx_seq_one_letter_code
_entity_poly.pdbx_strand_id
1 'polypeptide(L)'
;MSLQDRLKSFLGTKAANAEQEGENFLTQNAKREGVNTTASGLQYEVLHQGSGTRPTNDHSRVTVHYEGRLTNGQVFDSSYKRNQPATFGLNQVIVGWTEGVQLMNEGSKYRFFIPSALGYGNRGAGSIPPNSTLIFDVELLKAE
;
A
#
# COMPACT_ATOMS: atom_id res chain seq x y z
N MET A 1 16.09 35.10 -3.55
CA MET A 1 15.66 33.69 -3.49
C MET A 1 16.04 33.04 -4.81
N SER A 2 16.88 31.99 -4.77
CA SER A 2 17.29 31.28 -5.98
C SER A 2 16.15 30.41 -6.53
N LEU A 3 16.24 30.01 -7.80
CA LEU A 3 15.34 29.01 -8.38
C LEU A 3 15.37 27.70 -7.58
N GLN A 4 16.52 27.34 -7.04
CA GLN A 4 16.69 26.16 -6.19
C GLN A 4 15.93 26.29 -4.87
N ASP A 5 15.94 27.46 -4.24
CA ASP A 5 15.21 27.70 -2.98
C ASP A 5 13.69 27.65 -3.20
N ARG A 6 13.22 28.25 -4.30
CA ARG A 6 11.80 28.21 -4.69
C ARG A 6 11.33 26.79 -4.98
N LEU A 7 12.15 25.99 -5.66
CA LEU A 7 11.84 24.59 -5.95
C LEU A 7 11.80 23.75 -4.66
N LYS A 8 12.79 23.91 -3.77
CA LYS A 8 12.81 23.22 -2.47
C LYS A 8 11.59 23.58 -1.61
N SER A 9 11.26 24.86 -1.53
CA SER A 9 10.08 25.32 -0.78
C SER A 9 8.79 24.75 -1.38
N PHE A 10 8.63 24.80 -2.69
CA PHE A 10 7.46 24.25 -3.38
C PHE A 10 7.31 22.73 -3.19
N LEU A 11 8.41 21.98 -3.29
CA LEU A 11 8.40 20.53 -3.06
C LEU A 11 8.12 20.18 -1.59
N GLY A 12 8.66 20.96 -0.64
CA GLY A 12 8.36 20.82 0.78
C GLY A 12 6.88 21.04 1.11
N THR A 13 6.27 22.08 0.54
CA THR A 13 4.82 22.34 0.70
C THR A 13 3.98 21.21 0.11
N LYS A 14 4.35 20.68 -1.07
CA LYS A 14 3.64 19.54 -1.66
C LYS A 14 3.72 18.28 -0.80
N ALA A 15 4.89 17.97 -0.23
CA ALA A 15 5.08 16.80 0.62
C ALA A 15 4.28 16.91 1.94
N ALA A 16 4.27 18.10 2.55
CA ALA A 16 3.47 18.35 3.75
C ALA A 16 1.96 18.22 3.49
N ASN A 17 1.48 18.72 2.35
CA ASN A 17 0.08 18.58 1.96
C ASN A 17 -0.30 17.11 1.75
N ALA A 18 0.56 16.33 1.07
CA ALA A 18 0.32 14.90 0.82
C ALA A 18 0.26 14.09 2.13
N GLU A 19 1.11 14.42 3.10
CA GLU A 19 1.10 13.82 4.44
C GLU A 19 -0.21 14.12 5.16
N GLN A 20 -0.61 15.40 5.22
CA GLN A 20 -1.85 15.82 5.87
C GLN A 20 -3.10 15.23 5.21
N GLU A 21 -3.14 15.19 3.88
CA GLU A 21 -4.22 14.56 3.12
C GLU A 21 -4.30 13.05 3.38
N GLY A 22 -3.13 12.39 3.46
CA GLY A 22 -3.02 10.98 3.80
C GLY A 22 -3.52 10.67 5.21
N GLU A 23 -3.10 11.45 6.21
CA GLU A 23 -3.55 11.31 7.59
C GLU A 23 -5.07 11.53 7.73
N ASN A 24 -5.60 12.57 7.08
CA ASN A 24 -7.04 12.84 7.08
C ASN A 24 -7.80 11.69 6.43
N PHE A 25 -7.32 11.19 5.30
CA PHE A 25 -7.89 10.03 4.63
C PHE A 25 -7.90 8.80 5.54
N LEU A 26 -6.77 8.45 6.17
CA LEU A 26 -6.66 7.29 7.07
C LEU A 26 -7.54 7.44 8.31
N THR A 27 -7.64 8.65 8.88
CA THR A 27 -8.49 8.93 10.04
C THR A 27 -9.97 8.75 9.73
N GLN A 28 -10.40 9.16 8.53
CA GLN A 28 -11.77 8.94 8.07
C GLN A 28 -12.00 7.48 7.69
N ASN A 29 -11.03 6.86 7.02
CA ASN A 29 -11.13 5.49 6.54
C ASN A 29 -11.21 4.47 7.69
N ALA A 30 -10.49 4.70 8.79
CA ALA A 30 -10.56 3.89 10.01
C ALA A 30 -11.98 3.81 10.62
N LYS A 31 -12.84 4.80 10.34
CA LYS A 31 -14.22 4.85 10.84
C LYS A 31 -15.21 4.12 9.95
N ARG A 32 -14.80 3.68 8.76
CA ARG A 32 -15.66 2.95 7.84
C ARG A 32 -15.88 1.53 8.34
N GLU A 33 -17.10 1.03 8.20
CA GLU A 33 -17.42 -0.36 8.48
C GLU A 33 -16.60 -1.29 7.59
N GLY A 34 -16.11 -2.40 8.17
CA GLY A 34 -15.26 -3.38 7.47
C GLY A 34 -13.77 -3.04 7.41
N VAL A 35 -13.37 -1.81 7.78
CA VAL A 35 -11.96 -1.43 7.88
C VAL A 35 -11.40 -1.81 9.25
N ASN A 36 -10.33 -2.58 9.24
CA ASN A 36 -9.56 -2.96 10.42
C ASN A 36 -8.24 -2.18 10.42
N THR A 37 -7.77 -1.75 11.59
CA THR A 37 -6.49 -1.05 11.76
C THR A 37 -5.57 -1.87 12.65
N THR A 38 -4.34 -2.14 12.20
CA THR A 38 -3.33 -2.84 13.00
C THR A 38 -2.58 -1.86 13.89
N ALA A 39 -1.75 -2.38 14.81
CA ALA A 39 -0.95 -1.56 15.72
C ALA A 39 0.11 -0.69 15.00
N SER A 40 0.56 -1.09 13.80
CA SER A 40 1.49 -0.31 12.97
C SER A 40 0.80 0.84 12.23
N GLY A 41 -0.53 0.89 12.26
CA GLY A 41 -1.34 1.84 11.49
C GLY A 41 -1.73 1.37 10.09
N LEU A 42 -1.32 0.16 9.68
CA LEU A 42 -1.86 -0.46 8.46
C LEU A 42 -3.36 -0.63 8.61
N GLN A 43 -4.12 -0.17 7.61
CA GLN A 43 -5.55 -0.42 7.55
C GLN A 43 -5.86 -1.40 6.44
N TYR A 44 -6.84 -2.27 6.65
CA TYR A 44 -7.26 -3.22 5.63
C TYR A 44 -8.75 -3.52 5.70
N GLU A 45 -9.31 -3.88 4.54
CA GLU A 45 -10.68 -4.29 4.34
C GLU A 45 -10.68 -5.64 3.62
N VAL A 46 -11.41 -6.61 4.16
CA VAL A 46 -11.53 -7.94 3.55
C VAL A 46 -12.61 -7.88 2.46
N LEU A 47 -12.21 -7.91 1.19
CA LEU A 47 -13.15 -7.91 0.06
C LEU A 47 -13.64 -9.32 -0.27
N HIS A 48 -12.77 -10.31 -0.13
CA HIS A 48 -13.09 -11.72 -0.25
C HIS A 48 -12.17 -12.54 0.66
N GLN A 49 -12.75 -13.47 1.41
CA GLN A 49 -12.00 -14.35 2.30
C GLN A 49 -11.74 -15.69 1.63
N GLY A 50 -10.47 -16.01 1.42
CA GLY A 50 -10.00 -17.31 1.00
C GLY A 50 -9.83 -18.27 2.18
N SER A 51 -9.69 -19.55 1.85
CA SER A 51 -9.55 -20.65 2.81
C SER A 51 -8.25 -21.45 2.64
N GLY A 52 -7.36 -21.01 1.76
CA GLY A 52 -6.08 -21.70 1.54
C GLY A 52 -5.01 -21.32 2.55
N THR A 53 -3.76 -21.69 2.26
CA THR A 53 -2.65 -21.54 3.21
C THR A 53 -2.28 -20.06 3.36
N ARG A 54 -1.81 -19.68 4.54
CA ARG A 54 -1.33 -18.34 4.84
C ARG A 54 0.21 -18.31 4.75
N PRO A 55 0.85 -17.22 4.26
CA PRO A 55 2.30 -17.08 4.33
C PRO A 55 2.79 -17.24 5.78
N THR A 56 3.86 -18.01 5.97
CA THR A 56 4.30 -18.41 7.33
C THR A 56 5.22 -17.39 7.99
N ASN A 57 5.94 -16.61 7.19
CA ASN A 57 6.86 -15.57 7.65
C ASN A 57 7.13 -14.57 6.51
N ASP A 58 8.00 -13.59 6.79
CA ASP A 58 8.45 -12.57 5.84
C ASP A 58 9.37 -13.09 4.72
N HIS A 59 9.89 -14.30 4.81
CA HIS A 59 10.63 -14.96 3.73
C HIS A 59 9.73 -15.74 2.76
N SER A 60 8.44 -15.89 3.07
CA SER A 60 7.50 -16.57 2.17
C SER A 60 7.43 -15.88 0.82
N ARG A 61 7.25 -16.71 -0.22
CA ARG A 61 7.07 -16.25 -1.59
C ARG A 61 5.58 -16.26 -1.92
N VAL A 62 5.06 -15.14 -2.40
CA VAL A 62 3.64 -14.99 -2.72
C VAL A 62 3.45 -14.66 -4.18
N THR A 63 2.44 -15.27 -4.81
CA THR A 63 1.97 -14.91 -6.14
C THR A 63 0.64 -14.19 -6.00
N VAL A 64 0.55 -12.98 -6.56
CA VAL A 64 -0.61 -12.11 -6.36
C VAL A 64 -1.06 -11.46 -7.66
N HIS A 65 -2.36 -11.18 -7.73
CA HIS A 65 -2.86 -10.07 -8.53
C HIS A 65 -2.98 -8.82 -7.66
N TYR A 66 -2.64 -7.65 -8.21
CA TYR A 66 -2.75 -6.42 -7.45
C TYR A 66 -2.97 -5.18 -8.32
N GLU A 67 -3.53 -4.16 -7.69
CA GLU A 67 -3.56 -2.80 -8.22
C GLU A 67 -3.25 -1.79 -7.12
N GLY A 68 -2.23 -0.97 -7.34
CA GLY A 68 -1.80 0.12 -6.47
C GLY A 68 -2.23 1.48 -7.02
N ARG A 69 -2.88 2.27 -6.18
CA ARG A 69 -3.33 3.63 -6.49
C ARG A 69 -3.08 4.60 -5.35
N LEU A 70 -2.95 5.87 -5.68
CA LEU A 70 -2.91 6.96 -4.72
C LEU A 70 -4.33 7.27 -4.20
N THR A 71 -4.43 8.02 -3.11
CA THR A 71 -5.71 8.47 -2.53
C THR A 71 -6.54 9.31 -3.50
N ASN A 72 -5.91 9.97 -4.47
CA ASN A 72 -6.58 10.70 -5.55
C ASN A 72 -7.11 9.79 -6.69
N GLY A 73 -6.96 8.47 -6.58
CA GLY A 73 -7.41 7.49 -7.58
C GLY A 73 -6.41 7.19 -8.70
N GLN A 74 -5.27 7.88 -8.77
CA GLN A 74 -4.25 7.62 -9.78
C GLN A 74 -3.61 6.24 -9.56
N VAL A 75 -3.83 5.31 -10.50
CA VAL A 75 -3.17 4.00 -10.53
C VAL A 75 -1.71 4.19 -10.95
N PHE A 76 -0.77 3.76 -10.11
CA PHE A 76 0.66 3.82 -10.40
C PHE A 76 1.24 2.45 -10.79
N ASP A 77 0.61 1.35 -10.34
CA ASP A 77 1.04 0.00 -10.69
C ASP A 77 -0.17 -0.96 -10.69
N SER A 78 -0.22 -1.89 -11.63
CA SER A 78 -1.32 -2.86 -11.72
C SER A 78 -0.88 -4.10 -12.49
N SER A 79 -0.97 -5.26 -11.85
CA SER A 79 -0.68 -6.54 -12.52
C SER A 79 -1.80 -6.96 -13.46
N TYR A 80 -3.05 -6.51 -13.21
CA TYR A 80 -4.17 -6.70 -14.12
C TYR A 80 -3.94 -6.00 -15.46
N LYS A 81 -3.40 -4.77 -15.47
CA LYS A 81 -3.04 -4.06 -16.71
C LYS A 81 -1.99 -4.80 -17.54
N ARG A 82 -1.15 -5.62 -16.90
CA ARG A 82 -0.16 -6.47 -17.56
C ARG A 82 -0.70 -7.85 -17.94
N ASN A 83 -1.92 -8.19 -17.54
CA ASN A 83 -2.52 -9.52 -17.69
C ASN A 83 -1.64 -10.66 -17.15
N GLN A 84 -0.86 -10.38 -16.10
CA GLN A 84 0.09 -11.35 -15.54
C GLN A 84 0.20 -11.16 -14.03
N PRO A 85 0.00 -12.22 -13.21
CA PRO A 85 0.32 -12.19 -11.79
C PRO A 85 1.79 -11.85 -11.55
N ALA A 86 2.07 -11.29 -10.38
CA ALA A 86 3.44 -11.03 -9.95
C ALA A 86 3.80 -11.88 -8.74
N THR A 87 5.05 -12.31 -8.68
CA THR A 87 5.58 -13.11 -7.56
C THR A 87 6.63 -12.31 -6.83
N PHE A 88 6.48 -12.23 -5.51
CA PHE A 88 7.36 -11.46 -4.64
C PHE A 88 7.78 -12.28 -3.42
N GLY A 89 8.99 -12.05 -2.91
CA GLY A 89 9.32 -12.42 -1.53
C GLY A 89 8.79 -11.33 -0.58
N LEU A 90 8.15 -11.72 0.52
CA LEU A 90 7.55 -10.74 1.45
C LEU A 90 8.59 -9.82 2.12
N ASN A 91 9.87 -10.19 2.10
CA ASN A 91 10.99 -9.38 2.59
C ASN A 91 11.55 -8.40 1.53
N GLN A 92 11.00 -8.39 0.31
CA GLN A 92 11.43 -7.53 -0.80
C GLN A 92 10.39 -6.48 -1.19
N VAL A 93 9.27 -6.44 -0.47
CA VAL A 93 8.18 -5.48 -0.67
C VAL A 93 8.15 -4.44 0.44
N ILE A 94 7.29 -3.43 0.30
CA ILE A 94 7.09 -2.42 1.33
C ILE A 94 6.56 -3.06 2.63
N VAL A 95 6.90 -2.46 3.78
CA VAL A 95 6.60 -3.01 5.11
C VAL A 95 5.10 -3.32 5.28
N GLY A 96 4.23 -2.45 4.76
CA GLY A 96 2.78 -2.66 4.82
C GLY A 96 2.30 -3.89 4.04
N TRP A 97 3.00 -4.28 2.96
CA TRP A 97 2.73 -5.53 2.26
C TRP A 97 3.27 -6.74 3.03
N THR A 98 4.48 -6.64 3.56
CA THR A 98 5.07 -7.70 4.41
C THR A 98 4.13 -8.04 5.55
N GLU A 99 3.60 -7.04 6.25
CA GLU A 99 2.62 -7.22 7.32
C GLU A 99 1.25 -7.68 6.80
N GLY A 100 0.69 -6.96 5.83
CA GLY A 100 -0.70 -7.14 5.40
C GLY A 100 -0.95 -8.45 4.66
N VAL A 101 -0.07 -8.85 3.75
CA VAL A 101 -0.22 -10.11 2.99
C VAL A 101 -0.05 -11.31 3.90
N GLN A 102 0.76 -11.19 4.96
CA GLN A 102 0.78 -12.22 5.98
C GLN A 102 -0.59 -12.41 6.60
N LEU A 103 -1.50 -11.41 6.70
CA LEU A 103 -2.86 -11.59 7.23
C LEU A 103 -3.82 -12.34 6.30
N MET A 104 -3.41 -12.63 5.06
CA MET A 104 -4.26 -13.20 4.02
C MET A 104 -4.12 -14.71 3.94
N ASN A 105 -5.24 -15.38 3.67
CA ASN A 105 -5.23 -16.76 3.21
C ASN A 105 -5.14 -16.78 1.68
N GLU A 106 -4.54 -17.82 1.10
CA GLU A 106 -4.66 -18.06 -0.33
C GLU A 106 -6.14 -18.07 -0.76
N GLY A 107 -6.39 -17.44 -1.90
CA GLY A 107 -7.73 -17.13 -2.42
C GLY A 107 -8.33 -15.83 -1.89
N SER A 108 -7.77 -15.21 -0.84
CA SER A 108 -8.30 -13.95 -0.32
C SER A 108 -8.03 -12.77 -1.25
N LYS A 109 -8.95 -11.80 -1.23
CA LYS A 109 -8.76 -10.48 -1.82
C LYS A 109 -8.97 -9.40 -0.77
N TYR A 110 -7.92 -8.67 -0.44
CA TYR A 110 -7.97 -7.61 0.57
C TYR A 110 -7.68 -6.27 -0.09
N ARG A 111 -8.22 -5.21 0.51
CA ARG A 111 -7.83 -3.82 0.21
C ARG A 111 -7.01 -3.30 1.36
N PHE A 112 -5.78 -2.91 1.10
CA PHE A 112 -4.88 -2.27 2.05
C PHE A 112 -4.86 -0.77 1.86
N PHE A 113 -4.83 -0.03 2.96
CA PHE A 113 -4.54 1.40 3.00
C PHE A 113 -3.28 1.57 3.86
N ILE A 114 -2.19 1.93 3.19
CA ILE A 114 -0.84 1.85 3.72
C ILE A 114 -0.37 3.28 3.98
N PRO A 115 -0.18 3.69 5.25
CA PRO A 115 0.45 4.95 5.59
C PRO A 115 1.83 5.06 4.94
N SER A 116 2.26 6.28 4.64
CA SER A 116 3.54 6.52 3.95
C SER A 116 4.73 5.88 4.67
N ALA A 117 4.72 5.87 6.02
CA ALA A 117 5.73 5.23 6.86
C ALA A 117 5.87 3.71 6.63
N LEU A 118 4.79 3.02 6.25
CA LEU A 118 4.79 1.60 5.88
C LEU A 118 4.93 1.38 4.38
N GLY A 119 5.00 2.45 3.59
CA GLY A 119 5.19 2.48 2.14
C GLY A 119 6.56 3.02 1.75
N TYR A 120 6.59 4.10 0.97
CA TYR A 120 7.81 4.72 0.44
C TYR A 120 8.30 5.96 1.21
N GLY A 121 7.62 6.31 2.32
CA GLY A 121 7.99 7.41 3.21
C GLY A 121 8.16 8.76 2.51
N ASN A 122 9.06 9.58 3.06
CA ASN A 122 9.34 10.94 2.57
C ASN A 122 10.19 10.99 1.28
N ARG A 123 10.64 9.84 0.78
CA ARG A 123 11.40 9.77 -0.48
C ARG A 123 10.47 9.60 -1.68
N GLY A 124 9.35 8.90 -1.50
CA GLY A 124 8.52 8.46 -2.62
C GLY A 124 9.24 7.43 -3.49
N ALA A 125 8.64 7.07 -4.62
CA ALA A 125 9.22 6.12 -5.58
C ALA A 125 8.60 6.28 -6.97
N GLY A 126 9.43 6.51 -8.00
CA GLY A 126 8.95 6.67 -9.38
C GLY A 126 7.88 7.76 -9.51
N SER A 127 6.65 7.36 -9.84
CA SER A 127 5.48 8.26 -9.93
C SER A 127 4.78 8.52 -8.59
N ILE A 128 5.23 7.90 -7.50
CA ILE A 128 4.64 8.02 -6.16
C ILE A 128 5.31 9.21 -5.45
N PRO A 129 4.57 10.28 -5.12
CA PRO A 129 5.11 11.42 -4.39
C PRO A 129 5.58 11.04 -2.98
N PRO A 130 6.52 11.80 -2.40
CA PRO A 130 6.82 11.77 -0.97
C PRO A 130 5.58 11.80 -0.08
N ASN A 131 5.63 11.09 1.05
CA ASN A 131 4.59 11.04 2.07
C ASN A 131 3.21 10.56 1.59
N SER A 132 3.14 9.90 0.43
CA SER A 132 1.88 9.39 -0.08
C SER A 132 1.35 8.21 0.72
N THR A 133 0.06 8.25 1.06
CA THR A 133 -0.70 7.07 1.47
C THR A 133 -1.05 6.25 0.23
N LEU A 134 -0.85 4.94 0.31
CA LEU A 134 -1.07 4.03 -0.81
C LEU A 134 -2.31 3.18 -0.57
N ILE A 135 -3.08 2.92 -1.63
CA ILE A 135 -4.20 2.00 -1.60
C ILE A 135 -3.88 0.85 -2.53
N PHE A 136 -3.94 -0.38 -2.02
CA PHE A 136 -3.71 -1.58 -2.80
C PHE A 136 -4.89 -2.52 -2.70
N ASP A 137 -5.39 -2.98 -3.84
CA ASP A 137 -6.23 -4.19 -3.89
C ASP A 137 -5.31 -5.36 -4.21
N VAL A 138 -5.23 -6.35 -3.33
CA VAL A 138 -4.34 -7.51 -3.47
C VAL A 138 -5.18 -8.77 -3.40
N GLU A 139 -4.98 -9.65 -4.37
CA GLU A 139 -5.57 -10.98 -4.46
C GLU A 139 -4.45 -12.00 -4.35
N LEU A 140 -4.45 -12.78 -3.27
CA LEU A 140 -3.43 -13.77 -2.99
C LEU A 140 -3.77 -15.07 -3.72
N LEU A 141 -3.01 -15.39 -4.75
CA LEU A 141 -3.22 -16.59 -5.55
C LEU A 141 -2.48 -17.80 -4.98
N LYS A 142 -1.28 -17.57 -4.43
CA LYS A 142 -0.41 -18.62 -3.88
C LYS A 142 0.53 -18.07 -2.81
N ALA A 143 0.82 -18.86 -1.79
CA ALA A 143 1.80 -18.64 -0.74
C ALA A 143 2.68 -19.88 -0.57
N GLU A 144 4.01 -19.69 -0.61
CA GLU A 144 5.04 -20.72 -0.47
C GLU A 144 6.04 -20.38 0.66
#